data_AF-A0A1V5MTB1-F1
#
_entry.id   AF-A0A1V5MTB1-F1
#
_cell.length_a   1.000
_cell.length_b   1.000
_cell.length_c   1.000
_cell.angle_alpha   90.00
_cell.angle_beta   90.00
_cell.angle_gamma   90.00
#
_symmetry.space_group_name_H-M   'P 1'
#
loop_
_entity.id
_entity.type
_entity.pdbx_description
1 polymer ?
#
loop_
_entity_poly.entity_id
_entity_poly.type
_entity_poly.pdbx_seq_one_letter_code
_entity_poly.pdbx_strand_id
1 'polypeptide(L)'
;MRMDFFKLEPGDNTPIDYSGEQLIRHRLLTHFIKTLLRLDSEAAPFTMKGMERWVEQPITVETSQGPLTFTLGGIIDRLHEKAGVLHVLDYKTGGDSKEIKTIEALFESSGDRYNYGLQILLYCALLAEQQTMYPQPLKPELLYVNKAGGETYSPDVKVNKEVVDNYAQWHQPLMDNLRLTLQHLFDPSLPFTQTQQVKKCEYCPYKGICQR
;
A
#
# COMPACT_ATOMS: atom_id res chain seq x y z
N MET A 1 -8.50 15.77 23.15
CA MET A 1 -8.70 15.75 21.67
C MET A 1 -9.53 16.93 21.15
N ARG A 2 -10.82 17.09 21.51
CA ARG A 2 -11.61 18.29 21.15
C ARG A 2 -10.96 19.58 21.65
N MET A 3 -10.56 19.57 22.92
CA MET A 3 -9.93 20.72 23.57
C MET A 3 -8.56 21.05 22.97
N ASP A 4 -7.72 20.05 22.72
CA ASP A 4 -6.37 20.29 22.15
C ASP A 4 -6.42 20.79 20.71
N PHE A 5 -7.35 20.27 19.91
CA PHE A 5 -7.48 20.65 18.50
C PHE A 5 -8.09 22.05 18.32
N PHE A 6 -9.10 22.39 19.12
CA PHE A 6 -9.76 23.70 19.08
C PHE A 6 -9.19 24.71 20.09
N LYS A 7 -8.17 24.30 20.87
CA LYS A 7 -7.57 25.09 21.96
C LYS A 7 -8.61 25.63 22.93
N LEU A 8 -9.54 24.77 23.36
CA LEU A 8 -10.61 25.12 24.30
C LEU A 8 -10.19 24.82 25.73
N GLU A 9 -10.59 25.69 26.66
CA GLU A 9 -10.36 25.50 28.09
C GLU A 9 -11.24 24.36 28.66
N PRO A 10 -10.83 23.71 29.77
CA PRO A 10 -11.64 22.69 30.43
C PRO A 10 -13.02 23.22 30.82
N GLY A 11 -14.08 22.62 30.27
CA GLY A 11 -15.46 23.02 30.53
C GLY A 11 -16.02 24.07 29.57
N ASP A 12 -15.23 24.53 28.59
CA ASP A 12 -15.72 25.38 27.52
C ASP A 12 -16.66 24.61 26.57
N ASN A 13 -17.95 24.96 26.63
CA ASN A 13 -19.01 24.36 25.84
C ASN A 13 -19.39 25.23 24.62
N THR A 14 -18.59 26.23 24.27
CA THR A 14 -18.86 27.09 23.12
C THR A 14 -19.04 26.23 21.86
N PRO A 15 -20.09 26.48 21.06
CA PRO A 15 -20.28 25.81 19.78
C PRO A 15 -19.05 26.05 18.90
N ILE A 16 -18.46 24.96 18.40
CA ILE A 16 -17.34 25.06 17.47
C ILE A 16 -17.91 25.48 16.11
N ASP A 17 -17.50 26.66 15.64
CA ASP A 17 -17.76 27.06 14.27
C ASP A 17 -16.71 26.42 13.35
N TYR A 18 -17.16 25.42 12.59
CA TYR A 18 -16.28 24.69 11.70
C TYR A 18 -16.11 25.45 10.38
N SER A 19 -14.87 25.57 9.91
CA SER A 19 -14.63 26.09 8.57
C SER A 19 -15.28 25.20 7.50
N GLY A 20 -15.53 25.76 6.32
CA GLY A 20 -16.07 24.98 5.18
C GLY A 20 -15.22 23.74 4.86
N GLU A 21 -13.89 23.86 4.94
CA GLU A 21 -12.97 22.74 4.76
C GLU A 21 -13.14 21.66 5.84
N GLN A 22 -13.30 22.05 7.10
CA GLN A 22 -13.53 21.12 8.20
C GLN A 22 -14.87 20.39 8.07
N LEU A 23 -15.92 21.09 7.64
CA LEU A 23 -17.23 20.49 7.36
C LEU A 23 -17.16 19.47 6.21
N ILE A 24 -16.40 19.76 5.15
CA ILE A 24 -16.17 18.83 4.04
C ILE A 24 -15.42 17.59 4.55
N ARG A 25 -14.34 17.76 5.31
CA ARG A 25 -13.57 16.65 5.91
C ARG A 25 -14.45 15.79 6.82
N HIS A 26 -15.26 16.42 7.68
CA HIS A 26 -16.18 15.71 8.57
C HIS A 26 -17.17 14.83 7.79
N ARG A 27 -17.79 15.38 6.73
CA ARG A 27 -18.71 14.62 5.87
C ARG A 27 -18.00 13.47 5.17
N LEU A 28 -16.79 13.70 4.66
CA LEU A 28 -16.00 12.68 3.98
C LEU A 28 -15.61 11.53 4.93
N LEU A 29 -15.07 11.85 6.11
CA LEU A 29 -14.71 10.85 7.12
C LEU A 29 -15.93 10.05 7.59
N THR A 30 -17.06 10.72 7.81
CA THR A 30 -18.32 10.05 8.18
C THR A 30 -18.75 9.07 7.08
N HIS A 31 -18.65 9.46 5.81
CA HIS A 31 -18.95 8.58 4.69
C HIS A 31 -18.01 7.37 4.66
N PHE A 32 -16.69 7.58 4.80
CA PHE A 32 -15.70 6.51 4.80
C PHE A 32 -15.93 5.50 5.93
N ILE A 33 -16.12 5.97 7.17
CA ILE A 33 -16.37 5.10 8.32
C ILE A 33 -17.64 4.28 8.13
N LYS A 34 -18.74 4.90 7.68
CA LYS A 34 -19.99 4.18 7.41
C LYS A 34 -19.85 3.14 6.31
N THR A 35 -19.13 3.47 5.24
CA THR A 35 -18.85 2.53 4.14
C THR A 35 -18.03 1.35 4.64
N LEU A 36 -16.96 1.59 5.40
CA LEU A 36 -16.13 0.52 5.98
C LEU A 36 -16.92 -0.39 6.90
N LEU A 37 -17.71 0.17 7.82
CA LEU A 37 -18.53 -0.63 8.74
C LEU A 37 -19.57 -1.49 8.01
N ARG A 38 -20.17 -0.96 6.94
CA ARG A 38 -21.10 -1.72 6.10
C ARG A 38 -20.38 -2.89 5.41
N LEU A 39 -19.26 -2.62 4.74
CA LEU A 39 -18.48 -3.65 4.04
C LEU A 39 -17.99 -4.74 5.00
N ASP A 40 -17.52 -4.36 6.19
CA ASP A 40 -17.09 -5.31 7.21
C ASP A 40 -18.27 -6.15 7.73
N SER A 41 -19.44 -5.54 7.94
CA SER A 41 -20.65 -6.27 8.32
C SER A 41 -21.11 -7.26 7.24
N GLU A 42 -20.98 -6.90 5.97
CA GLU A 42 -21.32 -7.77 4.82
C GLU A 42 -20.27 -8.89 4.65
N ALA A 43 -19.00 -8.60 4.94
CA ALA A 43 -17.91 -9.57 4.83
C ALA A 43 -17.82 -10.52 6.02
N ALA A 44 -18.47 -10.23 7.15
CA ALA A 44 -18.46 -11.10 8.32
C ALA A 44 -19.03 -12.51 8.00
N PRO A 45 -18.57 -13.57 8.68
CA PRO A 45 -17.57 -13.55 9.75
C PRO A 45 -16.12 -13.57 9.23
N PHE A 46 -15.24 -12.85 9.92
CA PHE A 46 -13.78 -12.93 9.80
C PHE A 46 -13.15 -12.59 11.16
N THR A 47 -11.87 -12.91 11.34
CA THR A 47 -11.11 -12.59 12.56
C THR A 47 -10.10 -11.49 12.28
N MET A 48 -10.16 -10.37 13.01
CA MET A 48 -9.10 -9.35 12.94
C MET A 48 -7.82 -9.92 13.54
N LYS A 49 -6.75 -9.96 12.74
CA LYS A 49 -5.42 -10.45 13.16
C LYS A 49 -4.48 -9.31 13.54
N GLY A 50 -4.67 -8.13 12.96
CA GLY A 50 -3.89 -6.93 13.29
C GLY A 50 -4.36 -5.70 12.52
N MET A 51 -4.03 -4.53 13.05
CA MET A 51 -4.16 -3.24 12.38
C MET A 51 -2.87 -2.46 12.59
N GLU A 52 -2.48 -1.62 11.63
CA GLU A 52 -1.28 -0.79 11.69
C GLU A 52 -0.05 -1.59 12.14
N ARG A 53 0.14 -2.77 11.54
CA ARG A 53 1.13 -3.76 11.97
C ARG A 53 2.45 -3.52 11.27
N TRP A 54 3.49 -3.17 12.03
CA TRP A 54 4.86 -3.16 11.51
C TRP A 54 5.32 -4.58 11.17
N VAL A 55 5.90 -4.74 9.98
CA VAL A 55 6.58 -5.95 9.52
C VAL A 55 7.92 -5.57 8.90
N GLU A 56 8.93 -6.41 9.08
CA GLU A 56 10.24 -6.20 8.48
C GLU A 56 10.98 -7.52 8.27
N GLN A 57 11.86 -7.55 7.27
CA GLN A 57 12.76 -8.66 6.97
C GLN A 57 14.12 -8.14 6.50
N PRO A 58 15.22 -8.82 6.85
CA PRO A 58 16.50 -8.57 6.22
C PRO A 58 16.47 -9.06 4.77
N ILE A 59 16.99 -8.26 3.85
CA ILE A 59 17.21 -8.61 2.44
C ILE A 59 18.69 -8.40 2.14
N THR A 60 19.34 -9.47 1.69
CA THR A 60 20.71 -9.42 1.21
C THR A 60 20.73 -9.41 -0.32
N VAL A 61 21.53 -8.53 -0.90
CA VAL A 61 21.81 -8.48 -2.33
C VAL A 61 23.31 -8.52 -2.57
N GLU A 62 23.73 -9.21 -3.62
CA GLU A 62 25.13 -9.23 -4.05
C GLU A 62 25.42 -8.01 -4.92
N THR A 63 26.41 -7.20 -4.53
CA THR A 63 26.85 -6.01 -5.30
C THR A 63 28.29 -6.19 -5.78
N SER A 64 28.75 -5.32 -6.69
CA SER A 64 30.15 -5.29 -7.12
C SER A 64 31.15 -5.00 -5.99
N GLN A 65 30.68 -4.48 -4.85
CA GLN A 65 31.46 -4.22 -3.65
C GLN A 65 31.31 -5.29 -2.56
N GLY A 66 30.55 -6.36 -2.83
CA GLY A 66 30.25 -7.44 -1.88
C GLY A 66 28.77 -7.50 -1.47
N PRO A 67 28.39 -8.44 -0.59
CA PRO A 67 27.02 -8.58 -0.12
C PRO A 67 26.61 -7.38 0.74
N LEU A 68 25.42 -6.84 0.48
CA LEU A 68 24.83 -5.74 1.24
C LEU A 68 23.47 -6.17 1.78
N THR A 69 23.30 -6.07 3.10
CA THR A 69 22.06 -6.42 3.79
C THR A 69 21.32 -5.16 4.21
N PHE A 70 20.03 -5.10 3.91
CA PHE A 70 19.11 -4.04 4.30
C PHE A 70 17.96 -4.62 5.11
N THR A 71 17.34 -3.81 5.94
CA THR A 71 16.02 -4.14 6.51
C THR A 71 14.95 -3.53 5.62
N LEU A 72 14.17 -4.36 4.94
CA LEU A 72 12.94 -3.92 4.29
C LEU A 72 11.79 -4.03 5.28
N GLY A 73 11.06 -2.95 5.49
CA GLY A 73 9.92 -2.95 6.39
C GLY A 73 8.84 -1.96 5.99
N GLY A 74 7.70 -2.07 6.67
CA GLY A 74 6.57 -1.18 6.50
C GLY A 74 5.41 -1.51 7.45
N ILE A 75 4.37 -0.67 7.39
CA ILE A 75 3.17 -0.80 8.21
C ILE A 75 2.05 -1.36 7.33
N ILE A 76 1.47 -2.48 7.72
CA ILE A 76 0.29 -3.06 7.08
C ILE A 76 -0.95 -2.47 7.76
N ASP A 77 -1.82 -1.80 7.00
CA ASP A 77 -3.01 -1.16 7.55
C ASP A 77 -3.94 -2.16 8.26
N ARG A 78 -4.22 -3.31 7.62
CA ARG A 78 -5.09 -4.35 8.18
C ARG A 78 -4.69 -5.77 7.77
N LEU A 79 -4.71 -6.64 8.77
CA LEU A 79 -4.66 -8.09 8.62
C LEU A 79 -5.92 -8.72 9.21
N HIS A 80 -6.62 -9.51 8.40
CA HIS A 80 -7.78 -10.26 8.88
C HIS A 80 -7.83 -11.65 8.24
N GLU A 81 -8.35 -12.63 8.96
CA GLU A 81 -8.41 -14.01 8.53
C GLU A 81 -9.86 -14.41 8.24
N LYS A 82 -10.12 -14.97 7.06
CA LYS A 82 -11.43 -15.45 6.64
C LYS A 82 -11.29 -16.77 5.90
N ALA A 83 -12.05 -17.78 6.30
CA ALA A 83 -12.05 -19.10 5.68
C ALA A 83 -10.63 -19.72 5.53
N GLY A 84 -9.74 -19.48 6.50
CA GLY A 84 -8.37 -20.00 6.49
C GLY A 84 -7.38 -19.24 5.60
N VAL A 85 -7.79 -18.12 5.00
CA VAL A 85 -6.93 -17.22 4.20
C VAL A 85 -6.65 -15.96 5.01
N LEU A 86 -5.40 -15.49 4.98
CA LEU A 86 -5.01 -14.23 5.61
C LEU A 86 -5.05 -13.11 4.57
N HIS A 87 -6.00 -12.20 4.75
CA HIS A 87 -6.17 -11.02 3.91
C HIS A 87 -5.25 -9.90 4.38
N VAL A 88 -4.41 -9.42 3.47
CA VAL A 88 -3.50 -8.28 3.63
C VAL A 88 -4.14 -7.10 2.94
N LEU A 89 -4.68 -6.15 3.71
CA LEU A 89 -5.51 -5.07 3.19
C LEU A 89 -4.84 -3.72 3.42
N ASP A 90 -4.84 -2.89 2.39
CA ASP A 90 -4.40 -1.49 2.45
C ASP A 90 -5.55 -0.56 1.99
N TYR A 91 -5.78 0.51 2.74
CA TYR A 91 -6.88 1.44 2.53
C TYR A 91 -6.46 2.61 1.65
N LYS A 92 -7.18 2.80 0.53
CA LYS A 92 -7.00 3.94 -0.36
C LYS A 92 -8.19 4.88 -0.31
N THR A 93 -7.92 6.17 -0.11
CA THR A 93 -8.94 7.23 -0.07
C THR A 93 -9.12 7.94 -1.41
N GLY A 94 -8.26 7.66 -2.39
CA GLY A 94 -8.29 8.22 -3.74
C GLY A 94 -7.57 7.34 -4.76
N GLY A 95 -7.71 7.71 -6.04
CA GLY A 95 -7.23 6.92 -7.17
C GLY A 95 -8.25 5.86 -7.61
N ASP A 96 -7.82 5.05 -8.58
CA ASP A 96 -8.58 3.93 -9.12
C ASP A 96 -7.71 2.67 -9.05
N SER A 97 -8.37 1.51 -8.94
CA SER A 97 -7.71 0.21 -9.02
C SER A 97 -7.01 0.06 -10.36
N LYS A 98 -5.71 -0.23 -10.33
CA LYS A 98 -4.92 -0.53 -11.53
C LYS A 98 -4.60 -2.01 -11.57
N GLU A 99 -4.94 -2.66 -12.67
CA GLU A 99 -4.54 -4.04 -12.94
C GLU A 99 -3.03 -4.10 -13.19
N ILE A 100 -2.34 -4.94 -12.41
CA ILE A 100 -0.91 -5.20 -12.58
C ILE A 100 -0.77 -6.09 -13.81
N LYS A 101 -0.06 -5.64 -14.85
CA LYS A 101 0.10 -6.44 -16.09
C LYS A 101 1.00 -7.64 -15.86
N THR A 102 2.17 -7.41 -15.29
CA THR A 102 3.15 -8.43 -14.91
C THR A 102 3.88 -7.98 -13.64
N ILE A 103 4.62 -8.89 -13.00
CA ILE A 103 5.40 -8.55 -11.81
C ILE A 103 6.56 -7.61 -12.15
N GLU A 104 7.20 -7.79 -13.31
CA GLU A 104 8.29 -6.95 -13.81
C GLU A 104 7.83 -5.50 -13.98
N ALA A 105 6.59 -5.29 -14.45
CA ALA A 105 6.00 -3.97 -14.63
C ALA A 105 5.90 -3.16 -13.32
N LEU A 106 5.97 -3.80 -12.15
CA LEU A 106 6.01 -3.11 -10.85
C LEU A 106 7.34 -2.35 -10.63
N PHE A 107 8.40 -2.75 -11.32
CA PHE A 107 9.76 -2.23 -11.17
C PHE A 107 10.22 -1.38 -12.35
N GLU A 108 9.40 -1.26 -13.41
CA GLU A 108 9.71 -0.44 -14.56
C GLU A 108 9.63 1.06 -14.27
N SER A 109 10.60 1.81 -14.79
CA SER A 109 10.64 3.27 -14.71
C SER A 109 9.75 3.94 -15.79
N SER A 110 9.50 3.22 -16.89
CA SER A 110 8.58 3.55 -17.99
C SER A 110 7.14 3.12 -17.66
N GLY A 111 6.14 3.79 -18.24
CA GLY A 111 4.73 3.47 -18.03
C GLY A 111 4.09 3.92 -16.71
N ASP A 112 2.87 3.39 -16.51
CA ASP A 112 1.98 3.63 -15.39
C ASP A 112 2.57 3.13 -14.07
N ARG A 113 2.44 3.93 -13.01
CA ARG A 113 2.90 3.54 -11.69
C ARG A 113 1.89 2.61 -11.02
N TYR A 114 2.35 1.42 -10.65
CA TYR A 114 1.64 0.44 -9.83
C TYR A 114 2.02 0.54 -8.35
N ASN A 115 2.26 1.75 -7.84
CA ASN A 115 2.80 1.97 -6.49
C ASN A 115 2.04 1.19 -5.40
N TYR A 116 0.71 1.20 -5.45
CA TYR A 116 -0.13 0.49 -4.49
C TYR A 116 -0.06 -1.03 -4.65
N GLY A 117 0.04 -1.50 -5.90
CA GLY A 117 0.26 -2.92 -6.21
C GLY A 117 1.62 -3.41 -5.74
N LEU A 118 2.69 -2.65 -5.97
CA LEU A 118 4.03 -2.98 -5.45
C LEU A 118 4.02 -3.01 -3.91
N GLN A 119 3.44 -1.99 -3.27
CA GLN A 119 3.37 -1.89 -1.81
C GLN A 119 2.67 -3.11 -1.19
N ILE A 120 1.46 -3.45 -1.65
CA ILE A 120 0.68 -4.55 -1.07
C ILE A 120 1.33 -5.93 -1.32
N LEU A 121 1.95 -6.13 -2.48
CA LEU A 121 2.67 -7.37 -2.78
C LEU A 121 3.98 -7.49 -1.98
N LEU A 122 4.66 -6.38 -1.69
CA LEU A 122 5.81 -6.39 -0.77
C LEU A 122 5.40 -6.74 0.66
N TYR A 123 4.24 -6.28 1.14
CA TYR A 123 3.73 -6.72 2.45
C TYR A 123 3.46 -8.21 2.49
N CYS A 124 2.87 -8.78 1.43
CA CYS A 124 2.73 -10.23 1.32
C CYS A 124 4.10 -10.94 1.33
N ALA A 125 5.10 -10.41 0.64
CA ALA A 125 6.46 -10.97 0.64
C ALA A 125 7.07 -11.00 2.04
N LEU A 126 6.97 -9.89 2.79
CA LEU A 126 7.50 -9.80 4.16
C LEU A 126 6.84 -10.79 5.13
N LEU A 127 5.53 -11.02 4.97
CA LEU A 127 4.77 -12.00 5.75
C LEU A 127 5.08 -13.44 5.33
N ALA A 128 5.32 -13.69 4.05
CA ALA A 128 5.66 -15.02 3.53
C ALA A 128 6.98 -15.55 4.11
N GLU A 129 7.95 -14.67 4.37
CA GLU A 129 9.20 -15.01 5.09
C GLU A 129 8.98 -15.37 6.57
N GLN A 130 7.77 -15.14 7.10
CA GLN A 130 7.38 -15.45 8.48
C GLN A 130 6.41 -16.64 8.52
N GLN A 131 6.62 -17.67 7.70
CA GLN A 131 5.70 -18.79 7.50
C GLN A 131 5.30 -19.51 8.80
N THR A 132 6.16 -19.54 9.83
CA THR A 132 5.80 -20.09 11.15
C THR A 132 4.72 -19.27 11.86
N MET A 133 4.71 -17.95 11.68
CA MET A 133 3.71 -17.04 12.25
C MET A 133 2.47 -16.91 11.36
N TYR A 134 2.67 -16.93 10.03
CA TYR A 134 1.63 -16.76 9.03
C TYR A 134 1.64 -17.93 8.02
N PRO A 135 1.17 -19.12 8.42
CA PRO A 135 1.17 -20.31 7.55
C PRO A 135 0.03 -20.30 6.52
N GLN A 136 -0.93 -19.37 6.64
CA GLN A 136 -2.09 -19.29 5.75
C GLN A 136 -1.70 -18.76 4.36
N PRO A 137 -2.47 -19.11 3.30
CA PRO A 137 -2.41 -18.37 2.05
C PRO A 137 -2.63 -16.88 2.28
N LEU A 138 -1.85 -16.05 1.57
CA LEU A 138 -1.93 -14.59 1.68
C LEU A 138 -2.74 -14.04 0.50
N LYS A 139 -3.78 -13.25 0.79
CA LYS A 139 -4.61 -12.58 -0.21
C LYS A 139 -4.47 -11.06 -0.10
N PRO A 140 -3.80 -10.37 -1.04
CA PRO A 140 -3.69 -8.91 -1.04
C PRO A 140 -4.97 -8.23 -1.52
N GLU A 141 -5.33 -7.13 -0.85
CA GLU A 141 -6.53 -6.34 -1.11
C GLU A 141 -6.19 -4.83 -1.06
N LEU A 142 -6.70 -4.08 -2.03
CA LEU A 142 -6.61 -2.62 -2.09
C LEU A 142 -8.02 -2.03 -1.99
N LEU A 143 -8.37 -1.55 -0.80
CA LEU A 143 -9.71 -1.04 -0.52
C LEU A 143 -9.82 0.46 -0.80
N TYR A 144 -10.32 0.82 -1.97
CA TYR A 144 -10.62 2.20 -2.39
C TYR A 144 -11.96 2.66 -1.80
N VAL A 145 -11.92 3.21 -0.58
CA VAL A 145 -13.12 3.55 0.22
C VAL A 145 -14.05 4.51 -0.53
N ASN A 146 -13.50 5.42 -1.34
CA ASN A 146 -14.24 6.38 -2.16
C ASN A 146 -15.03 5.74 -3.31
N LYS A 147 -14.72 4.50 -3.69
CA LYS A 147 -15.41 3.72 -4.75
C LYS A 147 -16.23 2.56 -4.18
N ALA A 148 -15.95 2.15 -2.96
CA ALA A 148 -16.52 0.96 -2.33
C ALA A 148 -18.02 1.06 -1.97
N GLY A 149 -18.69 2.15 -2.34
CA GLY A 149 -20.14 2.29 -2.25
C GLY A 149 -20.92 1.71 -3.44
N GLY A 150 -20.25 1.31 -4.53
CA GLY A 150 -20.91 0.74 -5.72
C GLY A 150 -21.12 -0.78 -5.64
N GLU A 151 -22.16 -1.30 -6.29
CA GLU A 151 -22.56 -2.71 -6.27
C GLU A 151 -21.53 -3.67 -6.92
N THR A 152 -20.68 -3.17 -7.81
CA THR A 152 -19.69 -3.97 -8.57
C THR A 152 -18.26 -3.82 -8.05
N TYR A 153 -18.08 -3.18 -6.89
CA TYR A 153 -16.76 -2.93 -6.34
C TYR A 153 -16.14 -4.21 -5.76
N SER A 154 -14.87 -4.45 -6.11
CA SER A 154 -14.03 -5.48 -5.47
C SER A 154 -12.68 -4.86 -5.05
N PRO A 155 -12.17 -5.19 -3.86
CA PRO A 155 -10.84 -4.80 -3.42
C PRO A 155 -9.73 -5.73 -3.94
N ASP A 156 -10.08 -6.78 -4.70
CA ASP A 156 -9.13 -7.81 -5.15
C ASP A 156 -8.00 -7.21 -6.00
N VAL A 157 -6.77 -7.54 -5.64
CA VAL A 157 -5.60 -7.27 -6.48
C VAL A 157 -5.57 -8.27 -7.62
N LYS A 158 -5.29 -7.78 -8.84
CA LYS A 158 -5.19 -8.61 -10.04
C LYS A 158 -3.82 -8.48 -10.70
N VAL A 159 -3.25 -9.61 -11.08
CA VAL A 159 -2.04 -9.72 -11.90
C VAL A 159 -2.39 -10.45 -13.19
N ASN A 160 -2.18 -9.82 -14.35
CA ASN A 160 -2.54 -10.37 -15.66
C ASN A 160 -4.00 -10.87 -15.72
N LYS A 161 -4.94 -10.04 -15.27
CA LYS A 161 -6.38 -10.33 -15.12
C LYS A 161 -6.75 -11.42 -14.11
N GLU A 162 -5.79 -12.13 -13.53
CA GLU A 162 -6.02 -13.14 -12.50
C GLU A 162 -6.12 -12.49 -11.13
N VAL A 163 -7.13 -12.88 -10.34
CA VAL A 163 -7.24 -12.46 -8.95
C VAL A 163 -6.17 -13.16 -8.11
N VAL A 164 -5.46 -12.38 -7.30
CA VAL A 164 -4.44 -12.88 -6.39
C VAL A 164 -5.11 -13.45 -5.14
N ASP A 165 -5.71 -14.64 -5.24
CA ASP A 165 -6.33 -15.32 -4.09
C ASP A 165 -5.29 -16.03 -3.19
N ASN A 166 -4.12 -16.34 -3.75
CA ASN A 166 -2.96 -16.85 -3.01
C ASN A 166 -1.66 -16.30 -3.62
N TYR A 167 -1.02 -15.38 -2.90
CA TYR A 167 0.18 -14.67 -3.31
C TYR A 167 1.39 -15.58 -3.67
N ALA A 168 1.45 -16.81 -3.17
CA ALA A 168 2.65 -17.65 -3.22
C ALA A 168 3.33 -17.75 -4.61
N GLN A 169 2.54 -17.84 -5.70
CA GLN A 169 3.09 -17.96 -7.06
C GLN A 169 3.84 -16.70 -7.54
N TRP A 170 3.57 -15.54 -6.94
CA TRP A 170 4.20 -14.26 -7.29
C TRP A 170 5.38 -13.89 -6.37
N HIS A 171 5.65 -14.67 -5.31
CA HIS A 171 6.72 -14.39 -4.34
C HIS A 171 8.10 -14.34 -4.99
N GLN A 172 8.49 -15.42 -5.65
CA GLN A 172 9.81 -15.52 -6.26
C GLN A 172 10.05 -14.45 -7.35
N PRO A 173 9.14 -14.26 -8.34
CA PRO A 173 9.31 -13.20 -9.33
C PRO A 173 9.39 -11.79 -8.71
N LEU A 174 8.62 -11.51 -7.66
CA LEU A 174 8.65 -10.20 -7.00
C LEU A 174 10.01 -9.97 -6.32
N MET A 175 10.48 -10.96 -5.56
CA MET A 175 11.73 -10.86 -4.82
C MET A 175 12.94 -10.80 -5.74
N ASP A 176 12.92 -11.49 -6.88
CA ASP A 176 14.02 -11.43 -7.86
C ASP A 176 14.11 -10.05 -8.53
N ASN A 177 12.97 -9.48 -8.95
CA ASN A 177 12.95 -8.13 -9.50
C ASN A 177 13.32 -7.07 -8.45
N LEU A 178 12.91 -7.25 -7.18
CA LEU A 178 13.33 -6.37 -6.09
C LEU A 178 14.85 -6.42 -5.88
N ARG A 179 15.43 -7.63 -5.80
CA ARG A 179 16.89 -7.79 -5.65
C ARG A 179 17.63 -7.16 -6.82
N LEU A 180 17.19 -7.40 -8.06
CA LEU A 180 17.78 -6.79 -9.25
C LEU A 180 17.70 -5.25 -9.20
N THR A 181 16.56 -4.71 -8.79
CA THR A 181 16.37 -3.26 -8.65
C THR A 181 17.32 -2.68 -7.61
N LEU A 182 17.49 -3.33 -6.46
CA LEU A 182 18.42 -2.92 -5.43
C LEU A 182 19.88 -3.05 -5.90
N GLN A 183 20.24 -4.11 -6.63
CA GLN A 183 21.57 -4.25 -7.21
C GLN A 183 21.91 -3.10 -8.15
N HIS A 184 20.98 -2.72 -9.04
CA HIS A 184 21.17 -1.56 -9.91
C HIS A 184 21.24 -0.24 -9.13
N LEU A 185 20.43 -0.10 -8.06
CA LEU A 185 20.42 1.09 -7.22
C LEU A 185 21.77 1.35 -6.54
N PHE A 186 22.50 0.28 -6.21
CA PHE A 186 23.79 0.34 -5.52
C PHE A 186 25.00 0.07 -6.42
N ASP A 187 24.81 -0.07 -7.73
CA ASP A 187 25.92 -0.22 -8.67
C ASP A 187 26.54 1.16 -9.01
N PRO A 188 27.78 1.46 -8.60
CA PRO A 188 28.41 2.75 -8.87
C PRO A 188 28.67 3.01 -10.36
N SER A 189 28.64 1.98 -11.19
CA SER A 189 28.83 2.09 -12.64
C SER A 189 27.54 2.49 -13.38
N LEU A 190 26.37 2.37 -12.74
CA LEU A 190 25.09 2.71 -13.32
C LEU A 190 24.66 4.11 -12.84
N PRO A 191 24.69 5.15 -13.70
CA PRO A 191 24.26 6.47 -13.31
C PRO A 191 22.74 6.52 -13.14
N PHE A 192 22.27 7.33 -12.18
CA PHE A 192 20.88 7.73 -12.13
C PHE A 192 20.54 8.55 -13.38
N THR A 193 19.43 8.20 -14.04
CA THR A 193 18.95 8.89 -15.23
C THR A 193 17.59 9.53 -14.98
N GLN A 194 17.32 10.64 -15.67
CA GLN A 194 16.02 11.30 -15.60
C GLN A 194 14.95 10.44 -16.29
N THR A 195 13.76 10.38 -15.70
CA THR A 195 12.63 9.64 -16.30
C THR A 195 12.21 10.23 -17.65
N GLN A 196 12.06 9.41 -18.69
CA GLN A 196 11.59 9.90 -20.01
C GLN A 196 10.13 10.39 -20.00
N GLN A 197 9.40 10.21 -18.89
CA GLN A 197 7.99 10.60 -18.79
C GLN A 197 7.83 12.02 -18.26
N VAL A 198 7.72 13.00 -19.16
CA VAL A 198 7.61 14.43 -18.81
C VAL A 198 6.43 14.73 -17.88
N LYS A 199 5.30 14.02 -18.00
CA LYS A 199 4.16 14.17 -17.08
C LYS A 199 4.52 13.92 -15.62
N LYS A 200 5.44 12.97 -15.33
CA LYS A 200 5.92 12.71 -13.97
C LYS A 200 6.71 13.90 -13.39
N CYS A 201 7.20 14.80 -14.25
CA CYS A 201 7.94 16.00 -13.84
C CYS A 201 7.04 17.17 -13.42
N GLU A 202 5.74 17.14 -13.74
CA GLU A 202 4.81 18.25 -13.49
C GLU A 202 4.73 18.63 -12.01
N TYR A 203 4.68 17.61 -11.14
CA TYR A 203 4.59 17.75 -9.68
C TYR A 203 5.86 17.22 -8.98
N CYS A 204 6.98 17.11 -9.70
CA CYS A 204 8.22 16.59 -9.12
C CYS A 204 8.86 17.66 -8.20
N PRO A 205 9.09 17.37 -6.91
CA PRO A 205 9.70 18.34 -5.99
C PRO A 205 11.14 18.70 -6.38
N TYR A 206 11.79 17.85 -7.17
CA TYR A 206 13.17 18.05 -7.63
C TYR A 206 13.28 18.78 -8.97
N LYS A 207 12.16 19.22 -9.59
CA LYS A 207 12.16 19.87 -10.92
C LYS A 207 13.15 21.04 -11.00
N GLY A 208 13.30 21.82 -9.93
CA GLY A 208 14.21 22.97 -9.88
C GLY A 208 15.70 22.62 -9.89
N ILE A 209 16.08 21.41 -9.48
CA ILE A 209 17.47 20.92 -9.46
C ILE A 209 17.73 19.79 -10.47
N CYS A 210 16.68 19.34 -11.17
CA CYS A 210 16.75 18.19 -12.07
C CYS A 210 17.63 18.46 -13.29
N GLN A 211 17.82 19.73 -13.66
CA GLN A 211 18.57 20.18 -14.86
C GLN A 211 18.06 19.50 -16.15
N ARG A 212 16.75 19.26 -16.22
CA ARG A 212 16.05 18.88 -17.44
C ARG A 212 15.64 20.14 -18.21
#